data_AF-A0A3P7D055-F1
#
_entry.id   AF-A0A3P7D055-F1
#
_cell.length_a   1.000
_cell.length_b   1.000
_cell.length_c   1.000
_cell.angle_alpha   90.00
_cell.angle_beta   90.00
_cell.angle_gamma   90.00
#
_symmetry.space_group_name_H-M   'P 1'
#
loop_
_entity.id
_entity.type
_entity.pdbx_description
1 polymer ?
#
loop_
_entity_poly.entity_id
_entity_poly.type
_entity_poly.pdbx_seq_one_letter_code
_entity_poly.pdbx_strand_id
1 'polypeptide(L)'
;MSSPSVVAVARGVAAGKNQLHKAYIDCPTASNKTAFYRRYADQNEWKNFFTTTKAVYGPPVKGTTPLLSADGRTLLTEKTQILTRWAEHFKSVLNQPSTISDAAIDRLPEVEINANLDLPPSLQETMRAVQQLSSRKAPCADTIPAEIYKHGGPQLMNRLTVLFQEMWHQGQVPQDFKDATIVHLYKKKGNRQLCDNHRGISLLNIAGKIFTRILLCRLNTHL
;
A
#
# COMPACT_ATOMS: atom_id res chain seq x y z
N MET A 1 -34.99 -43.45 21.61
CA MET A 1 -33.71 -44.01 22.08
C MET A 1 -32.59 -43.22 21.40
N SER A 2 -31.96 -42.30 22.12
CA SER A 2 -30.85 -41.49 21.59
C SER A 2 -29.53 -42.05 22.13
N SER A 3 -28.60 -42.36 21.21
CA SER A 3 -27.34 -43.05 21.49
C SER A 3 -26.43 -42.33 22.51
N PRO A 4 -25.74 -43.04 23.42
CA PRO A 4 -24.86 -42.44 24.44
C PRO A 4 -23.58 -41.77 23.90
N SER A 5 -23.21 -41.96 22.63
CA SER A 5 -21.89 -41.57 22.11
C SER A 5 -21.68 -40.08 21.81
N VAL A 6 -22.73 -39.26 21.71
CA VAL A 6 -22.58 -37.85 21.27
C VAL A 6 -22.27 -36.89 22.43
N VAL A 7 -22.68 -37.22 23.66
CA VAL A 7 -22.49 -36.35 24.84
C VAL A 7 -21.05 -36.40 25.39
N ALA A 8 -20.32 -37.50 25.17
CA ALA A 8 -18.95 -37.66 25.64
C ALA A 8 -17.93 -36.84 24.82
N VAL A 9 -18.15 -36.68 23.50
CA VAL A 9 -17.23 -35.96 22.61
C VAL A 9 -17.26 -34.45 22.87
N ALA A 10 -18.43 -33.87 23.19
CA ALA A 10 -18.56 -32.44 23.47
C ALA A 10 -17.90 -32.02 24.81
N ARG A 11 -17.89 -32.91 25.82
CA ARG A 11 -17.25 -32.65 27.12
C ARG A 11 -15.72 -32.71 27.07
N GLY A 12 -15.14 -33.59 26.22
CA GLY A 12 -13.69 -33.69 26.03
C GLY A 12 -13.07 -32.48 25.32
N VAL A 13 -13.76 -31.89 24.34
CA VAL A 13 -13.26 -30.72 23.58
C VAL A 13 -13.21 -29.45 24.44
N ALA A 14 -14.14 -29.28 25.38
CA ALA A 14 -14.16 -28.15 26.30
C ALA A 14 -13.11 -28.27 27.42
N ALA A 15 -12.87 -29.47 27.95
CA ALA A 15 -11.83 -29.71 28.96
C ALA A 15 -10.43 -29.41 28.41
N GLY A 16 -10.12 -29.83 27.17
CA GLY A 16 -8.84 -29.54 26.51
C GLY A 16 -8.63 -28.06 26.12
N LYS A 17 -9.69 -27.25 26.02
CA LYS A 17 -9.59 -25.78 25.81
C LYS A 17 -9.04 -25.07 27.06
N ASN A 18 -9.54 -25.46 28.23
CA ASN A 18 -9.14 -24.86 29.50
C ASN A 18 -7.73 -25.29 29.95
N GLN A 19 -7.31 -26.50 29.59
CA GLN A 19 -6.03 -27.06 30.05
C GLN A 19 -4.81 -26.46 29.32
N LEU A 20 -4.90 -26.23 28.00
CA LEU A 20 -3.81 -25.59 27.23
C LEU A 20 -3.69 -24.09 27.50
N HIS A 21 -4.82 -23.40 27.72
CA HIS A 21 -4.82 -22.00 28.13
C HIS A 21 -4.19 -21.84 29.52
N LYS A 22 -4.58 -22.69 30.48
CA LYS A 22 -4.02 -22.71 31.84
C LYS A 22 -2.52 -23.06 31.83
N ALA A 23 -2.10 -24.07 31.06
CA ALA A 23 -0.69 -24.43 30.91
C ALA A 23 0.17 -23.33 30.24
N TYR A 24 -0.41 -22.52 29.35
CA TYR A 24 0.27 -21.36 28.77
C TYR A 24 0.42 -20.21 29.76
N ILE A 25 -0.63 -19.90 30.52
CA ILE A 25 -0.63 -18.84 31.54
C ILE A 25 0.30 -19.20 32.72
N ASP A 26 0.30 -20.47 33.13
CA ASP A 26 1.07 -20.94 34.29
C ASP A 26 2.58 -21.11 33.98
N CYS A 27 2.96 -21.50 32.75
CA CYS A 27 4.37 -21.66 32.37
C CYS A 27 4.60 -21.49 30.84
N PRO A 28 5.01 -20.29 30.38
CA PRO A 28 5.08 -19.96 28.97
C PRO A 28 6.37 -20.46 28.28
N THR A 29 6.51 -21.78 28.17
CA THR A 29 7.59 -22.43 27.38
C THR A 29 7.35 -22.32 25.87
N ALA A 30 8.41 -22.46 25.06
CA ALA A 30 8.32 -22.41 23.60
C ALA A 30 7.39 -23.50 23.01
N SER A 31 7.36 -24.67 23.65
CA SER A 31 6.48 -25.79 23.26
C SER A 31 5.01 -25.47 23.52
N ASN A 32 4.69 -24.95 24.71
CA ASN A 32 3.31 -24.60 25.10
C ASN A 32 2.76 -23.42 24.28
N LYS A 33 3.61 -22.44 23.95
CA LYS A 33 3.29 -21.34 23.02
C LYS A 33 2.91 -21.88 21.64
N THR A 34 3.73 -22.76 21.08
CA THR A 34 3.54 -23.29 19.72
C THR A 34 2.26 -24.11 19.62
N ALA A 35 1.99 -24.96 20.61
CA ALA A 35 0.77 -25.77 20.66
C ALA A 35 -0.51 -24.90 20.78
N PHE A 36 -0.46 -23.82 21.54
CA PHE A 36 -1.59 -22.91 21.73
C PHE A 36 -1.93 -22.12 20.46
N TYR A 37 -0.94 -21.58 19.75
CA TYR A 37 -1.17 -20.85 18.50
C TYR A 37 -1.51 -21.74 17.32
N ARG A 38 -0.89 -22.94 17.22
CA ARG A 38 -1.17 -23.91 16.16
C ARG A 38 -2.65 -24.31 16.14
N ARG A 39 -3.26 -24.43 17.32
CA ARG A 39 -4.70 -24.73 17.45
C ARG A 39 -5.61 -23.73 16.72
N TYR A 40 -5.36 -22.42 16.84
CA TYR A 40 -6.19 -21.42 16.15
C TYR A 40 -5.96 -21.43 14.64
N ALA A 41 -4.73 -21.75 14.21
CA ALA A 41 -4.41 -21.92 12.80
C ALA A 41 -5.11 -23.15 12.20
N ASP A 42 -5.09 -24.29 12.91
CA ASP A 42 -5.74 -25.54 12.50
C ASP A 42 -7.27 -25.40 12.45
N GLN A 43 -7.85 -24.51 13.26
CA GLN A 43 -9.29 -24.21 13.30
C GLN A 43 -9.70 -23.06 12.37
N ASN A 44 -8.76 -22.50 11.59
CA ASN A 44 -8.99 -21.36 10.70
C ASN A 44 -9.56 -20.12 11.42
N GLU A 45 -9.35 -20.01 12.74
CA GLU A 45 -9.84 -18.93 13.60
C GLU A 45 -8.87 -17.73 13.60
N TRP A 46 -8.66 -17.15 12.42
CA TRP A 46 -7.65 -16.10 12.22
C TRP A 46 -7.82 -14.88 13.12
N LYS A 47 -9.07 -14.48 13.41
CA LYS A 47 -9.33 -13.37 14.33
C LYS A 47 -8.74 -13.63 15.71
N ASN A 48 -9.00 -14.81 16.27
CA ASN A 48 -8.53 -15.22 17.60
C ASN A 48 -7.02 -15.44 17.62
N PHE A 49 -6.46 -15.97 16.52
CA PHE A 49 -5.02 -16.09 16.34
C PHE A 49 -4.33 -14.73 16.44
N PHE A 50 -4.77 -13.74 15.64
CA PHE A 50 -4.13 -12.43 15.60
C PHE A 50 -4.37 -11.61 16.87
N THR A 51 -5.56 -11.64 17.47
CA THR A 51 -5.84 -10.94 18.74
C THR A 51 -4.97 -11.49 19.86
N THR A 52 -4.85 -12.81 19.98
CA THR A 52 -4.07 -13.43 21.05
C THR A 52 -2.58 -13.21 20.86
N THR A 53 -2.09 -13.31 19.61
CA THR A 53 -0.69 -12.98 19.30
C THR A 53 -0.36 -11.54 19.69
N LYS A 54 -1.24 -10.58 19.39
CA LYS A 54 -1.06 -9.17 19.76
C LYS A 54 -1.11 -8.93 21.28
N ALA A 55 -1.96 -9.66 22.01
CA ALA A 55 -2.03 -9.57 23.46
C ALA A 55 -0.75 -10.09 24.15
N VAL A 56 -0.15 -11.15 23.62
CA VAL A 56 1.04 -11.79 24.18
C VAL A 56 2.32 -11.03 23.88
N TYR A 57 2.51 -10.61 22.63
CA TYR A 57 3.73 -9.89 22.24
C TYR A 57 3.62 -8.37 22.48
N GLY A 58 2.46 -7.89 22.92
CA GLY A 58 2.17 -6.48 23.10
C GLY A 58 2.08 -5.72 21.77
N PRO A 59 1.86 -4.38 21.83
CA PRO A 59 1.98 -3.53 20.65
C PRO A 59 3.37 -3.69 20.04
N PRO A 60 3.52 -3.82 18.71
CA PRO A 60 4.83 -3.82 18.10
C PRO A 60 5.56 -2.52 18.50
N VAL A 61 6.71 -2.66 19.15
CA VAL A 61 7.56 -1.52 19.50
C VAL A 61 7.95 -0.85 18.18
N LYS A 62 7.43 0.36 17.94
CA LYS A 62 7.79 1.18 16.78
C LYS A 62 9.20 1.73 16.98
N GLY A 63 10.20 0.86 16.93
CA GLY A 63 11.60 1.27 16.89
C GLY A 63 11.89 1.87 15.53
N THR A 64 12.29 3.14 15.49
CA THR A 64 12.89 3.72 14.28
C THR A 64 14.20 2.98 14.03
N THR A 65 14.36 2.35 12.87
CA THR A 65 15.62 1.65 12.56
C THR A 65 16.71 2.72 12.34
N PRO A 66 17.82 2.70 13.11
CA PRO A 66 18.91 3.64 12.89
C PRO A 66 19.46 3.53 11.47
N LEU A 67 19.91 4.65 10.91
CA LEU A 67 20.48 4.71 9.57
C LEU A 67 21.88 5.30 9.60
N LEU A 68 22.70 4.97 8.61
CA LEU A 68 23.96 5.67 8.39
C LEU A 68 23.74 6.96 7.59
N SER A 69 24.53 7.99 7.91
CA SER A 69 24.67 9.20 7.11
C SER A 69 25.08 8.89 5.65
N ALA A 70 24.99 9.87 4.75
CA ALA A 70 25.32 9.67 3.34
C ALA A 70 26.78 9.23 3.11
N ASP A 71 27.70 9.69 3.95
CA ASP A 71 29.12 9.31 3.94
C ASP A 71 29.41 7.99 4.68
N GLY A 72 28.40 7.37 5.30
CA GLY A 72 28.52 6.10 6.03
C GLY A 72 29.20 6.19 7.40
N ARG A 73 29.53 7.38 7.90
CA ARG A 73 30.37 7.55 9.10
C ARG A 73 29.57 7.70 10.40
N THR A 74 28.40 8.31 10.34
CA THR A 74 27.59 8.64 11.52
C THR A 74 26.35 7.78 11.57
N LEU A 75 26.07 7.20 12.73
CA LEU A 75 24.82 6.49 12.99
C LEU A 75 23.75 7.48 13.46
N LEU A 76 22.70 7.62 12.68
CA LEU A 76 21.54 8.47 12.93
C LEU A 76 20.48 7.67 13.69
N THR A 77 20.16 8.11 14.89
CA THR A 77 19.16 7.48 15.77
C THR A 77 17.93 8.35 15.96
N GLU A 78 18.07 9.67 15.82
CA GLU A 78 16.99 10.63 15.98
C GLU A 78 16.02 10.60 14.80
N LYS A 79 14.72 10.67 15.09
CA LYS A 79 13.65 10.56 14.09
C LYS A 79 13.78 11.62 12.99
N THR A 80 14.09 12.87 13.36
CA THR A 80 14.22 13.99 12.41
C THR A 80 15.42 13.80 11.47
N GLN A 81 16.55 13.32 12.01
CA GLN A 81 17.74 13.00 11.22
C GLN A 81 17.49 11.84 10.26
N ILE A 82 16.80 10.80 10.72
CA ILE A 82 16.42 9.64 9.90
C ILE A 82 15.49 10.07 8.76
N LEU A 83 14.49 10.92 9.02
CA LEU A 83 13.60 11.44 7.99
C LEU A 83 14.34 12.32 6.97
N THR A 84 15.25 13.17 7.45
CA THR A 84 16.09 14.01 6.59
C THR A 84 16.97 13.16 5.69
N ARG A 85 17.62 12.13 6.25
CA ARG A 85 18.45 11.18 5.51
C ARG A 85 17.67 10.43 4.41
N TRP A 86 16.42 10.06 4.69
CA TRP A 86 15.53 9.48 3.68
C TRP A 86 15.14 10.48 2.59
N ALA A 87 14.81 11.72 2.97
CA ALA A 87 14.46 12.77 2.03
C ALA A 87 15.63 13.07 1.07
N GLU A 88 16.85 13.19 1.59
CA GLU A 88 18.07 13.33 0.79
C GLU A 88 18.25 12.16 -0.19
N HIS A 89 18.13 10.92 0.30
CA HIS A 89 18.27 9.72 -0.52
C HIS A 89 17.27 9.71 -1.68
N PHE A 90 15.97 9.87 -1.38
CA PHE A 90 14.95 9.83 -2.43
C PHE A 90 15.01 11.05 -3.33
N LYS A 91 15.42 12.22 -2.83
CA LYS A 91 15.67 13.39 -3.68
C LYS A 91 16.73 13.07 -4.73
N SER A 92 17.85 12.46 -4.31
CA SER A 92 18.92 12.02 -5.22
C SER A 92 18.41 10.95 -6.18
N VAL A 93 17.69 9.93 -5.73
CA VAL A 93 17.26 8.82 -6.59
C VAL A 93 16.19 9.23 -7.61
N LEU A 94 15.26 10.10 -7.23
CA LEU A 94 14.07 10.42 -8.04
C LEU A 94 14.23 11.66 -8.93
N ASN A 95 15.15 12.59 -8.61
CA ASN A 95 15.31 13.85 -9.34
C ASN A 95 16.66 13.92 -10.06
N GLN A 96 17.05 12.82 -10.71
CA GLN A 96 18.25 12.80 -11.54
C GLN A 96 18.02 13.67 -12.78
N PRO A 97 18.99 14.52 -13.17
CA PRO A 97 18.88 15.29 -14.39
C PRO A 97 18.83 14.34 -15.59
N SER A 98 17.84 14.52 -16.47
CA SER A 98 17.78 13.84 -17.76
C SER A 98 18.34 14.74 -18.85
N THR A 99 19.23 14.20 -19.67
CA THR A 99 19.69 14.86 -20.91
C THR A 99 18.89 14.27 -22.06
N ILE A 100 18.06 15.09 -22.71
CA ILE A 100 17.35 14.71 -23.93
C ILE A 100 18.17 15.24 -25.09
N SER A 101 18.46 14.38 -26.07
CA SER A 101 19.21 14.76 -27.27
C SER A 101 18.27 15.41 -28.28
N ASP A 102 18.58 16.63 -28.74
CA ASP A 102 17.81 17.31 -29.78
C ASP A 102 17.75 16.47 -31.06
N ALA A 103 18.86 15.84 -31.44
CA ALA A 103 18.91 14.93 -32.58
C ALA A 103 18.02 13.68 -32.43
N ALA A 104 17.63 13.30 -31.21
CA ALA A 104 16.63 12.25 -30.99
C ALA A 104 15.20 12.77 -31.13
N ILE A 105 14.95 14.03 -30.73
CA ILE A 105 13.66 14.72 -30.93
C ILE A 105 13.39 14.91 -32.42
N ASP A 106 14.40 15.36 -33.18
CA ASP A 106 14.30 15.59 -34.62
C ASP A 106 14.01 14.31 -35.44
N ARG A 107 14.24 13.13 -34.85
CA ARG A 107 13.97 11.83 -35.46
C ARG A 107 12.58 11.29 -35.15
N LEU A 108 11.84 11.92 -34.24
CA LEU A 108 10.48 11.49 -33.91
C LEU A 108 9.57 11.73 -35.12
N PRO A 109 8.77 10.74 -35.54
CA PRO A 109 7.82 10.92 -36.62
C PRO A 109 6.79 11.97 -36.21
N GLU A 110 6.47 12.88 -37.13
CA GLU A 110 5.38 13.83 -36.94
C GLU A 110 4.04 13.09 -37.05
N VAL A 111 3.20 13.24 -36.03
CA VAL A 111 1.88 12.61 -35.96
C VAL A 111 0.82 13.69 -36.24
N GLU A 112 -0.23 13.34 -36.98
CA GLU A 112 -1.33 14.28 -37.27
C GLU A 112 -1.94 14.85 -35.98
N ILE A 113 -2.24 16.15 -35.97
CA ILE A 113 -2.82 16.81 -34.80
C ILE A 113 -4.22 16.23 -34.53
N ASN A 114 -4.41 15.64 -33.34
CA ASN A 114 -5.69 15.10 -32.91
C ASN A 114 -6.41 16.05 -31.96
N ALA A 115 -7.29 16.89 -32.50
CA ALA A 115 -8.11 17.84 -31.73
C ALA A 115 -9.02 17.18 -30.68
N ASN A 116 -9.29 15.86 -30.78
CA ASN A 116 -10.07 15.16 -29.76
C ASN A 116 -9.32 15.02 -28.44
N LEU A 117 -7.98 15.15 -28.43
CA LEU A 117 -7.19 15.11 -27.21
C LEU A 117 -7.47 16.30 -26.30
N ASP A 118 -7.88 17.44 -26.86
CA ASP A 118 -8.18 18.68 -26.14
C ASP A 118 -9.58 18.67 -25.49
N LEU A 119 -10.43 17.72 -25.86
CA LEU A 119 -11.78 17.61 -25.29
C LEU A 119 -11.70 17.23 -23.81
N PRO A 120 -12.55 17.80 -22.95
CA PRO A 120 -12.54 17.45 -21.53
C PRO A 120 -12.84 15.95 -21.31
N PRO A 121 -12.31 15.32 -20.24
CA PRO A 121 -12.58 13.91 -19.92
C PRO A 121 -14.08 13.59 -19.85
N SER A 122 -14.50 12.53 -20.52
CA SER A 122 -15.88 12.06 -20.54
C SER A 122 -16.19 11.12 -19.36
N LEU A 123 -17.47 10.96 -19.05
CA LEU A 123 -17.93 10.00 -18.03
C LEU A 123 -17.50 8.56 -18.36
N GLN A 124 -17.55 8.19 -19.64
CA GLN A 124 -17.17 6.85 -20.10
C GLN A 124 -15.68 6.57 -19.87
N GLU A 125 -14.82 7.56 -20.10
CA GLU A 125 -13.38 7.46 -19.82
C GLU A 125 -13.12 7.30 -18.32
N THR A 126 -13.81 8.09 -17.49
CA THR A 126 -13.73 7.97 -16.02
C THR A 126 -14.14 6.58 -15.56
N MET A 127 -15.29 6.07 -16.03
CA MET A 127 -15.77 4.72 -15.68
C MET A 127 -14.77 3.64 -16.09
N ARG A 128 -14.24 3.72 -17.31
CA ARG A 128 -13.23 2.77 -17.81
C ARG A 128 -11.95 2.81 -16.98
N ALA A 129 -11.46 4.00 -16.65
CA ALA A 129 -10.27 4.17 -15.83
C ALA A 129 -10.46 3.60 -14.41
N VAL A 130 -11.63 3.79 -13.80
CA VAL A 130 -11.96 3.21 -12.49
C VAL A 130 -12.01 1.68 -12.53
N GLN A 131 -12.60 1.10 -13.58
CA GLN A 131 -12.66 -0.36 -13.76
C GLN A 131 -11.26 -0.99 -13.85
N GLN A 132 -10.30 -0.27 -14.45
CA GLN A 132 -8.91 -0.71 -14.60
C GLN A 132 -8.07 -0.59 -13.31
N LEU A 133 -8.59 0.01 -12.24
CA LEU A 133 -7.86 0.07 -10.98
C LEU A 133 -7.56 -1.32 -10.44
N SER A 134 -6.40 -1.50 -9.81
CA SER A 134 -6.13 -2.71 -9.05
C SER A 134 -6.73 -2.62 -7.64
N SER A 135 -7.36 -3.70 -7.19
CA SER A 135 -7.94 -3.81 -5.85
C SER A 135 -6.89 -4.28 -4.83
N ARG A 136 -7.18 -4.09 -3.55
CA ARG A 136 -6.35 -4.51 -2.40
C ARG A 136 -4.95 -3.88 -2.38
N LYS A 137 -4.85 -2.67 -2.95
CA LYS A 137 -3.64 -1.83 -2.84
C LYS A 137 -3.76 -0.92 -1.63
N ALA A 138 -2.62 -0.53 -1.07
CA ALA A 138 -2.60 0.45 0.00
C ALA A 138 -3.06 1.82 -0.52
N PRO A 139 -3.99 2.49 0.17
CA PRO A 139 -4.36 3.87 -0.14
C PRO A 139 -3.22 4.83 0.22
N CYS A 140 -3.35 6.08 -0.24
CA CYS A 140 -2.45 7.16 0.17
C CYS A 140 -2.82 7.67 1.58
N ALA A 141 -2.27 8.81 1.98
CA ALA A 141 -2.57 9.48 3.24
C ALA A 141 -4.07 9.84 3.40
N ASP A 142 -4.81 9.97 2.30
CA ASP A 142 -6.27 10.19 2.29
C ASP A 142 -7.07 8.98 2.79
N THR A 143 -6.44 7.81 2.88
CA THR A 143 -7.03 6.54 3.32
C THR A 143 -8.20 6.05 2.45
N ILE A 144 -8.39 6.58 1.25
CA ILE A 144 -9.49 6.19 0.35
C ILE A 144 -9.00 5.07 -0.59
N PRO A 145 -9.48 3.83 -0.44
CA PRO A 145 -9.03 2.71 -1.26
C PRO A 145 -9.76 2.66 -2.60
N ALA A 146 -9.18 1.94 -3.57
CA ALA A 146 -9.73 1.82 -4.94
C ALA A 146 -11.15 1.24 -4.98
N GLU A 147 -11.49 0.41 -3.99
CA GLU A 147 -12.80 -0.20 -3.82
C GLU A 147 -13.93 0.83 -3.68
N ILE A 148 -13.67 1.96 -3.02
CA ILE A 148 -14.68 3.03 -2.89
C ILE A 148 -15.01 3.60 -4.27
N TYR A 149 -14.01 3.81 -5.11
CA TYR A 149 -14.21 4.29 -6.48
C TYR A 149 -14.95 3.26 -7.33
N LYS A 150 -14.55 1.98 -7.24
CA LYS A 150 -15.18 0.90 -8.01
C LYS A 150 -16.64 0.67 -7.64
N HIS A 151 -17.00 0.84 -6.37
CA HIS A 151 -18.33 0.52 -5.85
C HIS A 151 -19.18 1.75 -5.49
N GLY A 152 -18.67 2.96 -5.69
CA GLY A 152 -19.36 4.21 -5.33
C GLY A 152 -20.52 4.60 -6.25
N GLY A 153 -20.80 3.80 -7.29
CA GLY A 153 -21.96 3.95 -8.15
C GLY A 153 -21.95 5.18 -9.06
N PRO A 154 -23.05 5.41 -9.81
CA PRO A 154 -23.11 6.45 -10.85
C PRO A 154 -22.92 7.86 -10.31
N GLN A 155 -23.41 8.14 -9.10
CA GLN A 155 -23.29 9.46 -8.48
C GLN A 155 -21.83 9.85 -8.24
N LEU A 156 -21.02 8.92 -7.72
CA LEU A 156 -19.59 9.14 -7.52
C LEU A 156 -18.87 9.32 -8.87
N MET A 157 -19.19 8.51 -9.88
CA MET A 157 -18.59 8.63 -11.21
C MET A 157 -18.87 9.98 -11.84
N ASN A 158 -20.09 10.50 -11.70
CA ASN A 158 -20.47 11.82 -12.19
C ASN A 158 -19.68 12.92 -11.46
N ARG A 159 -19.58 12.86 -10.12
CA ARG A 159 -18.82 13.86 -9.35
C ARG A 159 -17.32 13.84 -9.68
N LEU A 160 -16.73 12.66 -9.86
CA LEU A 160 -15.34 12.52 -10.28
C LEU A 160 -15.10 13.08 -11.69
N THR A 161 -16.02 12.80 -12.60
CA THR A 161 -15.93 13.33 -13.98
C THR A 161 -15.99 14.85 -13.96
N VAL A 162 -16.94 15.45 -13.23
CA VAL A 162 -17.02 16.92 -13.08
C VAL A 162 -15.72 17.48 -12.50
N LEU A 163 -15.14 16.85 -11.48
CA LEU A 163 -13.85 17.25 -10.93
C LEU A 163 -12.73 17.20 -11.98
N PHE A 164 -12.66 16.14 -12.78
CA PHE A 164 -11.66 15.97 -13.83
C PHE A 164 -11.81 16.99 -14.94
N GLN A 165 -13.04 17.32 -15.31
CA GLN A 165 -13.34 18.38 -16.26
C GLN A 165 -12.93 19.74 -15.68
N GLU A 166 -13.22 20.04 -14.43
CA GLU A 166 -12.81 21.31 -13.81
C GLU A 166 -11.28 21.47 -13.82
N MET A 167 -10.54 20.44 -13.41
CA MET A 167 -9.08 20.44 -13.49
C MET A 167 -8.57 20.65 -14.93
N TRP A 168 -9.27 20.05 -15.91
CA TRP A 168 -8.94 20.20 -17.32
C TRP A 168 -9.10 21.65 -17.79
N HIS A 169 -10.24 22.28 -17.51
CA HIS A 169 -10.50 23.67 -17.91
C HIS A 169 -9.58 24.67 -17.20
N GLN A 170 -9.27 24.44 -15.93
CA GLN A 170 -8.36 25.30 -15.16
C GLN A 170 -6.88 25.07 -15.49
N GLY A 171 -6.52 23.93 -16.09
CA GLY A 171 -5.14 23.52 -16.29
C GLY A 171 -4.38 23.24 -14.98
N GLN A 172 -5.09 22.96 -13.89
CA GLN A 172 -4.52 22.76 -12.56
C GLN A 172 -5.03 21.47 -11.91
N VAL A 173 -4.13 20.76 -11.23
CA VAL A 173 -4.45 19.58 -10.43
C VAL A 173 -4.15 19.82 -8.94
N PRO A 174 -4.96 19.26 -8.01
CA PRO A 174 -4.72 19.36 -6.58
C PRO A 174 -3.32 18.93 -6.18
N GLN A 175 -2.76 19.56 -5.15
CA GLN A 175 -1.45 19.19 -4.64
C GLN A 175 -1.40 17.73 -4.17
N ASP A 176 -2.49 17.24 -3.57
CA ASP A 176 -2.64 15.85 -3.13
C ASP A 176 -2.51 14.83 -4.28
N PHE A 177 -2.68 15.23 -5.54
CA PHE A 177 -2.49 14.35 -6.69
C PHE A 177 -1.02 14.31 -7.15
N LYS A 178 -0.27 15.38 -6.87
CA LYS A 178 1.16 15.51 -7.18
C LYS A 178 2.03 14.90 -6.07
N ASP A 179 1.58 14.99 -4.83
CA ASP A 179 2.32 14.48 -3.68
C ASP A 179 2.19 12.97 -3.55
N ALA A 180 3.28 12.32 -3.12
CA ALA A 180 3.32 10.90 -2.85
C ALA A 180 3.89 10.63 -1.46
N THR A 181 3.28 9.71 -0.72
CA THR A 181 3.88 9.18 0.50
C THR A 181 4.85 8.05 0.14
N ILE A 182 6.15 8.27 0.38
CA ILE A 182 7.17 7.25 0.12
C ILE A 182 7.30 6.34 1.33
N VAL A 183 6.97 5.06 1.14
CA VAL A 183 7.23 4.00 2.11
C VAL A 183 8.51 3.27 1.70
N HIS A 184 9.46 3.14 2.62
CA HIS A 184 10.69 2.37 2.38
C HIS A 184 10.54 0.93 2.90
N LEU A 185 10.87 -0.05 2.07
CA LEU A 185 10.86 -1.47 2.41
C LEU A 185 12.25 -2.07 2.31
N TYR A 186 12.73 -2.69 3.38
CA TYR A 186 14.02 -3.35 3.37
C TYR A 186 14.03 -4.54 2.39
N LYS A 187 15.02 -4.58 1.49
CA LYS A 187 15.16 -5.61 0.44
C LYS A 187 15.54 -7.00 0.99
N LYS A 188 15.69 -7.14 2.31
CA LYS A 188 16.18 -8.37 2.99
C LYS A 188 17.58 -8.79 2.54
N LYS A 189 18.40 -7.83 2.11
CA LYS A 189 19.78 -8.04 1.65
C LYS A 189 20.64 -6.83 2.03
N GLY A 190 21.88 -7.10 2.46
CA GLY A 190 22.87 -6.07 2.82
C GLY A 190 22.70 -5.50 4.22
N ASN A 191 23.37 -4.38 4.51
CA ASN A 191 23.21 -3.68 5.78
C ASN A 191 21.89 -2.89 5.80
N ARG A 192 21.01 -3.18 6.77
CA ARG A 192 19.72 -2.52 6.95
C ARG A 192 19.82 -1.01 7.26
N GLN A 193 20.97 -0.55 7.75
CA GLN A 193 21.23 0.85 8.07
C GLN A 193 21.55 1.70 6.82
N LEU A 194 21.80 1.07 5.67
CA LEU A 194 22.05 1.78 4.40
C LEU A 194 20.74 1.96 3.62
N CYS A 195 20.46 3.20 3.19
CA CYS A 195 19.25 3.51 2.41
C CYS A 195 19.12 2.70 1.11
N ASP A 196 20.24 2.46 0.40
CA ASP A 196 20.26 1.74 -0.88
C ASP A 196 19.74 0.29 -0.78
N ASN A 197 19.82 -0.29 0.41
CA ASN A 197 19.30 -1.64 0.71
C ASN A 197 17.79 -1.66 0.96
N HIS A 198 17.10 -0.53 0.77
CA HIS A 198 15.65 -0.42 0.78
C HIS A 198 15.10 -0.09 -0.59
N ARG A 199 13.82 -0.38 -0.79
CA ARG A 199 13.03 0.00 -1.95
C ARG A 199 12.03 1.05 -1.52
N GLY A 200 12.06 2.22 -2.14
CA GLY A 200 10.97 3.20 -2.05
C GLY A 200 9.74 2.72 -2.82
N ILE A 201 8.57 2.84 -2.20
CA ILE A 201 7.27 2.66 -2.84
C ILE A 201 6.48 3.94 -2.63
N SER A 202 6.17 4.62 -3.73
CA SER A 202 5.33 5.82 -3.73
C SER A 202 3.85 5.43 -3.66
N LEU A 203 3.18 5.82 -2.58
CA LEU A 203 1.74 5.76 -2.43
C LEU A 203 1.16 7.07 -2.93
N LEU A 204 0.48 7.00 -4.06
CA LEU A 204 -0.17 8.13 -4.73
C LEU A 204 -1.69 8.08 -4.53
N ASN A 205 -2.31 9.26 -4.56
CA ASN A 205 -3.76 9.42 -4.50
C ASN A 205 -4.47 8.60 -5.59
N ILE A 206 -5.53 7.87 -5.23
CA ILE A 206 -6.25 7.01 -6.18
C ILE A 206 -7.02 7.83 -7.22
N ALA A 207 -7.63 8.96 -6.85
CA ALA A 207 -8.28 9.85 -7.81
C ALA A 207 -7.27 10.42 -8.83
N GLY A 208 -6.08 10.81 -8.38
CA GLY A 208 -4.98 11.19 -9.27
C GLY A 208 -4.54 10.06 -10.21
N LYS A 209 -4.53 8.81 -9.74
CA LYS A 209 -4.27 7.63 -10.59
C LYS A 209 -5.36 7.41 -11.64
N ILE A 210 -6.61 7.67 -11.31
CA ILE A 210 -7.71 7.58 -12.28
C ILE A 210 -7.52 8.64 -13.35
N PHE A 211 -7.27 9.89 -12.96
CA PHE A 211 -7.06 10.98 -13.92
C PHE A 211 -5.87 10.71 -14.86
N THR A 212 -4.71 10.33 -14.30
CA THR A 212 -3.53 9.97 -15.11
C THR A 212 -3.77 8.75 -16.01
N ARG A 213 -4.63 7.79 -15.59
CA ARG A 213 -5.02 6.66 -16.44
C ARG A 213 -5.82 7.12 -17.67
N ILE A 214 -6.71 8.10 -17.52
CA ILE A 214 -7.46 8.68 -18.65
C ILE A 214 -6.48 9.27 -19.67
N LEU A 215 -5.53 10.10 -19.19
CA LEU A 215 -4.52 10.72 -20.05
C LEU A 215 -3.67 9.67 -20.78
N LEU A 216 -3.19 8.66 -20.05
CA LEU A 216 -2.42 7.57 -20.63
C LEU A 216 -3.20 6.81 -21.70
N CYS A 217 -4.50 6.54 -21.48
CA CYS A 217 -5.33 5.86 -22.47
C CYS A 217 -5.49 6.69 -23.75
N ARG A 218 -5.65 8.02 -23.62
CA ARG A 218 -5.73 8.92 -24.79
C ARG A 218 -4.42 8.95 -25.56
N LEU A 219 -3.29 9.14 -24.87
CA LEU A 219 -1.96 9.17 -25.49
C LEU A 219 -1.62 7.86 -26.18
N ASN A 220 -1.85 6.72 -25.55
CA ASN A 220 -1.59 5.40 -26.14
C ASN A 220 -2.50 5.07 -27.34
N THR A 221 -3.61 5.77 -27.51
CA THR A 221 -4.46 5.60 -28.70
C THR A 221 -3.94 6.44 -29.86
N HIS A 222 -3.15 7.48 -29.57
CA HIS A 222 -2.68 8.45 -30.55
C HIS A 222 -1.23 8.21 -31.00
N LEU A 223 -0.38 7.77 -30.08
CA LEU A 223 1.01 7.35 -30.32
C LEU A 223 1.06 5.90 -30.85
#